data_AF-A0A6M0SU20-F1
#
_entry.id   AF-A0A6M0SU20-F1
#
_cell.length_a   1.000
_cell.length_b   1.000
_cell.length_c   1.000
_cell.angle_alpha   90.00
_cell.angle_beta   90.00
_cell.angle_gamma   90.00
#
_symmetry.space_group_name_H-M   'P 1'
#
loop_
_entity.id
_entity.type
_entity.pdbx_description
1 polymer ?
#
loop_
_entity_poly.entity_id
_entity_poly.type
_entity_poly.pdbx_seq_one_letter_code
_entity_poly.pdbx_strand_id
1 'polypeptide(L)'
;MKYQWIDEYLLKKSGVSKDLQKDWNWIRYSLGNKMFAAICLDKDDKPYYITLKLEPTEGDFLRQQYEDIIPGYYMNKVHWNSVKSNGNVPDELLKDMLDKSY
;
A
#
# COMPACT_ATOMS: atom_id res chain seq x y z
N MET A 1 3.30 -5.97 -11.69
CA MET A 1 2.99 -6.15 -10.25
C MET A 1 2.29 -7.48 -10.07
N LYS A 2 2.65 -8.24 -9.03
CA LYS A 2 2.04 -9.52 -8.68
C LYS A 2 0.56 -9.38 -8.26
N TYR A 3 0.27 -8.36 -7.46
CA TYR A 3 -1.03 -8.14 -6.82
C TYR A 3 -2.04 -7.40 -7.71
N GLN A 4 -2.35 -7.96 -8.89
CA GLN A 4 -3.23 -7.30 -9.89
C GLN A 4 -4.66 -7.04 -9.38
N TRP A 5 -5.08 -7.70 -8.30
CA TRP A 5 -6.40 -7.59 -7.69
C TRP A 5 -6.61 -6.33 -6.83
N ILE A 6 -5.55 -5.60 -6.45
CA ILE A 6 -5.63 -4.48 -5.49
C ILE A 6 -6.63 -3.41 -5.93
N ASP A 7 -6.58 -3.06 -7.22
CA ASP A 7 -7.39 -1.99 -7.78
C ASP A 7 -8.89 -2.31 -7.65
N GLU A 8 -9.29 -3.51 -8.10
CA GLU A 8 -10.68 -3.97 -7.99
C GLU A 8 -11.11 -4.14 -6.52
N TYR A 9 -10.22 -4.67 -5.68
CA TYR A 9 -10.50 -4.93 -4.28
C TYR A 9 -10.77 -3.66 -3.47
N LEU A 10 -9.92 -2.63 -3.63
CA LEU A 10 -10.07 -1.36 -2.92
C LEU A 10 -11.25 -0.54 -3.45
N LEU A 11 -11.49 -0.53 -4.77
CA LEU A 11 -12.61 0.20 -5.36
C LEU A 11 -13.99 -0.39 -5.04
N LYS A 12 -14.06 -1.65 -4.58
CA LYS A 12 -15.30 -2.24 -4.05
C LYS A 12 -15.66 -1.73 -2.65
N LYS A 13 -14.72 -1.10 -1.92
CA LYS A 13 -14.98 -0.58 -0.58
C LYS A 13 -15.72 0.76 -0.66
N SER A 14 -16.65 0.98 0.27
CA SER A 14 -17.51 2.16 0.26
C SER A 14 -16.72 3.45 0.42
N GLY A 15 -17.01 4.45 -0.41
CA GLY A 15 -16.40 5.78 -0.28
C GLY A 15 -14.93 5.88 -0.68
N VAL A 16 -14.33 4.81 -1.22
CA VAL A 16 -12.96 4.87 -1.77
C VAL A 16 -12.96 5.66 -3.07
N SER A 17 -12.06 6.64 -3.15
CA SER A 17 -11.69 7.32 -4.39
C SER A 17 -10.29 6.91 -4.82
N LYS A 18 -10.05 6.96 -6.13
CA LYS A 18 -8.74 6.70 -6.75
C LYS A 18 -8.32 7.90 -7.60
N ASP A 19 -7.08 8.33 -7.42
CA ASP A 19 -6.48 9.39 -8.24
C ASP A 19 -4.98 9.14 -8.47
N LEU A 20 -4.44 9.71 -9.55
CA LEU A 20 -3.00 9.74 -9.80
C LEU A 20 -2.43 11.06 -9.28
N GLN A 21 -1.58 10.98 -8.26
CA GLN A 21 -0.75 12.10 -7.84
C GLN A 21 0.47 12.19 -8.76
N LYS A 22 0.35 13.03 -9.79
CA LYS A 22 1.34 13.16 -10.87
C LYS A 22 2.72 13.57 -10.36
N ASP A 23 2.79 14.46 -9.36
CA ASP A 23 4.07 14.96 -8.85
C ASP A 23 4.90 13.87 -8.15
N TRP A 24 4.23 12.84 -7.62
CA TRP A 24 4.88 11.72 -6.93
C TRP A 24 4.97 10.47 -7.81
N ASN A 25 4.21 10.45 -8.91
CA ASN A 25 3.87 9.30 -9.74
C ASN A 25 3.20 8.14 -8.97
N TRP A 26 2.21 8.46 -8.11
CA TRP A 26 1.56 7.46 -7.25
C TRP A 26 0.06 7.38 -7.52
N ILE A 27 -0.45 6.16 -7.65
CA ILE A 27 -1.89 5.88 -7.67
C ILE A 27 -2.34 5.80 -6.21
N ARG A 28 -3.18 6.71 -5.77
CA ARG A 28 -3.62 6.83 -4.38
C ARG A 28 -5.04 6.32 -4.21
N TYR A 29 -5.30 5.70 -3.07
CA TYR A 29 -6.62 5.33 -2.60
C TYR A 29 -6.93 6.12 -1.33
N SER A 30 -8.06 6.81 -1.33
CA SER A 30 -8.44 7.73 -0.27
C SER A 30 -9.89 7.54 0.18
N LEU A 31 -10.14 7.83 1.45
CA LEU A 31 -11.47 8.06 2.00
C LEU A 31 -11.68 9.56 2.12
N GLY A 32 -12.51 10.12 1.24
CA GLY A 32 -12.62 11.57 1.06
C GLY A 32 -11.26 12.19 0.70
N ASN A 33 -10.69 12.96 1.63
CA ASN A 33 -9.40 13.63 1.51
C ASN A 33 -8.26 12.95 2.29
N LYS A 34 -8.49 11.77 2.86
CA LYS A 34 -7.48 11.01 3.62
C LYS A 34 -7.01 9.80 2.83
N MET A 35 -5.75 9.83 2.38
CA MET A 35 -5.10 8.68 1.77
C MET A 35 -4.83 7.60 2.80
N PHE A 36 -5.13 6.35 2.44
CA PHE A 36 -4.85 5.18 3.26
C PHE A 36 -3.88 4.21 2.59
N ALA A 37 -3.97 4.03 1.26
CA ALA A 37 -3.05 3.20 0.49
C ALA A 37 -2.61 3.90 -0.79
N ALA A 38 -1.46 3.50 -1.35
CA ALA A 38 -1.03 3.93 -2.67
C ALA A 38 -0.13 2.88 -3.36
N ILE A 39 -0.26 2.78 -4.68
CA ILE A 39 0.69 2.08 -5.54
C ILE A 39 1.69 3.12 -6.04
N CYS A 40 2.95 2.93 -5.68
CA CYS A 40 4.05 3.80 -6.06
C CYS A 40 4.62 3.31 -7.41
N LEU A 41 4.71 4.19 -8.39
CA LEU A 41 5.27 3.89 -9.71
C LEU A 41 6.67 4.48 -9.87
N ASP A 42 7.54 3.77 -10.58
CA ASP A 42 8.85 4.28 -10.96
C ASP A 42 8.74 5.25 -12.17
N LYS A 43 9.88 5.65 -12.72
CA LYS A 43 9.95 6.58 -13.86
C LYS A 43 9.37 6.01 -15.18
N ASP A 44 9.24 4.69 -15.27
CA ASP A 44 8.72 3.96 -16.43
C ASP A 44 7.28 3.49 -16.19
N ASP A 45 6.59 4.11 -15.22
CA ASP A 45 5.23 3.79 -14.76
C ASP A 45 5.04 2.35 -14.25
N LYS A 46 6.13 1.71 -13.79
CA LYS A 46 6.06 0.36 -13.24
C LYS A 46 5.86 0.41 -11.72
N PRO A 47 4.89 -0.34 -11.18
CA PRO A 47 4.73 -0.45 -9.73
C PRO A 47 5.96 -1.08 -9.07
N TYR A 48 6.49 -0.44 -8.03
CA TYR A 48 7.62 -0.98 -7.25
C TYR A 48 7.25 -1.19 -5.77
N TYR A 49 6.38 -0.34 -5.20
CA TYR A 49 5.85 -0.54 -3.85
C TYR A 49 4.33 -0.32 -3.79
N ILE A 50 3.70 -0.99 -2.84
CA ILE A 50 2.36 -0.70 -2.34
C ILE A 50 2.54 -0.19 -0.92
N THR A 51 2.19 1.06 -0.66
CA THR A 51 2.32 1.65 0.68
C THR A 51 0.95 1.79 1.33
N LEU A 52 0.86 1.45 2.62
CA LEU A 52 -0.38 1.48 3.40
C LEU A 52 -0.11 1.80 4.87
N LYS A 53 -1.13 2.25 5.61
CA LYS A 53 -1.03 2.50 7.04
C LYS A 53 -1.32 1.24 7.86
N LEU A 54 -0.61 1.08 8.97
CA LEU A 54 -0.96 0.13 10.02
C LEU A 54 -0.74 0.76 11.38
N GLU A 55 -1.27 0.09 12.42
CA GLU A 55 -0.86 0.37 13.79
C GLU A 55 0.64 0.10 13.96
N PRO A 56 1.38 0.95 14.71
CA PRO A 56 2.85 0.88 14.74
C PRO A 56 3.39 -0.49 15.15
N THR A 57 2.82 -1.09 16.20
CA THR A 57 3.25 -2.40 16.72
C THR A 57 3.04 -3.53 15.72
N GLU A 58 1.97 -3.46 14.94
CA GLU A 58 1.67 -4.44 13.89
C GLU A 58 2.59 -4.27 12.69
N GLY A 59 2.80 -3.02 12.24
CA GLY A 59 3.77 -2.73 11.19
C GLY A 59 5.17 -3.23 11.56
N ASP A 60 5.62 -2.93 12.78
CA ASP A 60 6.91 -3.39 13.30
C ASP A 60 7.03 -4.92 13.30
N PHE A 61 5.98 -5.62 13.71
CA PHE A 61 5.94 -7.08 13.70
C PHE A 61 6.03 -7.64 12.28
N LEU A 62 5.20 -7.16 11.36
CA LEU A 62 5.16 -7.67 9.98
C LEU A 62 6.46 -7.44 9.23
N ARG A 63 7.13 -6.31 9.45
CA ARG A 63 8.46 -6.03 8.87
C ARG A 63 9.57 -6.96 9.39
N GLN A 64 9.41 -7.54 10.59
CA GLN A 64 10.33 -8.56 11.10
C GLN A 64 10.04 -9.93 10.51
N GLN A 65 8.78 -10.22 10.15
CA GLN A 65 8.38 -11.52 9.61
C GLN A 65 8.57 -11.63 8.09
N TYR A 66 8.50 -10.51 7.36
CA TYR A 66 8.53 -10.51 5.90
C TYR A 66 9.56 -9.51 5.35
N GLU A 67 10.58 -9.99 4.65
CA GLU A 67 11.63 -9.17 4.01
C GLU A 67 11.11 -8.22 2.91
N ASP A 68 9.90 -8.49 2.41
CA ASP A 68 9.23 -7.71 1.38
C ASP A 68 8.33 -6.61 1.93
N ILE A 69 8.18 -6.54 3.26
CA ILE A 69 7.50 -5.46 3.97
C ILE A 69 8.59 -4.59 4.59
N ILE A 70 8.74 -3.37 4.08
CA ILE A 70 9.76 -2.42 4.52
C ILE A 70 9.11 -1.19 5.18
N PRO A 71 9.87 -0.37 5.91
CA PRO A 71 9.36 0.89 6.43
C PRO A 71 8.82 1.78 5.30
N GLY A 72 7.76 2.54 5.57
CA GLY A 72 7.06 3.34 4.58
C GLY A 72 7.98 4.18 3.69
N TYR A 73 7.98 3.87 2.39
CA TYR A 73 8.76 4.57 1.38
C TYR A 73 8.24 6.01 1.22
N TYR A 74 9.12 7.01 1.33
CA TYR A 74 8.79 8.45 1.40
C TYR A 74 7.72 8.84 2.46
N MET A 75 7.44 7.97 3.43
CA MET A 75 6.38 8.18 4.42
C MET A 75 6.92 8.12 5.85
N ASN A 76 6.04 8.43 6.82
CA ASN A 76 6.36 8.25 8.23
C ASN A 76 6.50 6.75 8.54
N LYS A 77 7.73 6.33 8.83
CA LYS A 77 8.14 4.92 9.02
C LYS A 77 7.52 4.25 10.25
N VAL A 78 6.88 5.00 11.14
CA VAL A 78 6.16 4.48 12.30
C VAL A 78 4.79 3.95 11.90
N HIS A 79 4.07 4.66 11.03
CA HIS A 79 2.68 4.35 10.68
C HIS A 79 2.53 3.72 9.30
N TRP A 80 3.48 3.95 8.40
CA TRP A 80 3.41 3.48 7.04
C TRP A 80 4.37 2.33 6.80
N ASN A 81 3.90 1.38 6.02
CA ASN A 81 4.63 0.21 5.58
C ASN A 81 4.54 0.13 4.06
N SER A 82 5.60 -0.33 3.41
CA SER A 82 5.63 -0.53 1.97
C SER A 82 5.93 -1.97 1.63
N VAL A 83 5.08 -2.56 0.79
CA VAL A 83 5.19 -3.93 0.30
C VAL A 83 5.75 -3.92 -1.10
N LYS A 84 6.79 -4.71 -1.37
CA LYS A 84 7.35 -4.85 -2.73
C LYS A 84 6.25 -5.35 -3.68
N SER A 85 6.06 -4.66 -4.80
CA SER A 85 5.01 -4.95 -5.79
C SER A 85 5.12 -6.35 -6.43
N ASN A 86 6.34 -6.90 -6.46
CA ASN A 86 6.64 -8.25 -6.96
C ASN A 86 7.20 -9.17 -5.85
N GLY A 87 6.93 -8.84 -4.58
CA GLY A 87 7.36 -9.64 -3.43
C GLY A 87 6.52 -10.90 -3.19
N ASN A 88 6.80 -11.54 -2.06
CA ASN A 88 6.24 -12.82 -1.64
C ASN A 88 5.32 -12.74 -0.43
N VAL A 89 4.82 -11.54 -0.08
CA VAL A 89 3.74 -11.40 0.91
C VAL A 89 2.49 -12.14 0.40
N PRO A 90 1.90 -13.05 1.21
CA PRO A 90 0.68 -13.76 0.82
C PRO A 90 -0.48 -12.81 0.53
N ASP A 91 -1.29 -13.15 -0.47
CA ASP A 91 -2.41 -12.31 -0.90
C ASP A 91 -3.40 -12.02 0.23
N GLU A 92 -3.74 -13.02 1.04
CA GLU A 92 -4.67 -12.86 2.17
C GLU A 92 -4.10 -11.94 3.26
N LEU A 93 -2.78 -11.98 3.50
CA LEU A 93 -2.14 -11.05 4.43
C LEU A 93 -2.17 -9.63 3.88
N LEU A 94 -1.87 -9.43 2.59
CA LEU A 94 -1.91 -8.09 2.00
C LEU A 94 -3.34 -7.53 1.97
N LYS A 95 -4.36 -8.37 1.76
CA LYS A 95 -5.77 -7.97 1.90
C LYS A 95 -6.08 -7.52 3.31
N ASP A 96 -5.71 -8.29 4.32
CA ASP A 96 -5.89 -7.92 5.74
C ASP A 96 -5.18 -6.60 6.09
N MET A 97 -3.96 -6.40 5.60
CA MET A 97 -3.24 -5.13 5.76
C MET A 97 -3.98 -3.95 5.11
N LEU A 98 -4.51 -4.14 3.90
CA LEU A 98 -5.30 -3.13 3.18
C LEU A 98 -6.64 -2.85 3.87
N ASP A 99 -7.26 -3.87 4.47
CA ASP A 99 -8.49 -3.77 5.24
C ASP A 99 -8.30 -2.97 6.53
N LYS A 100 -7.19 -3.19 7.23
CA LYS A 100 -6.81 -2.43 8.43
C LYS A 100 -6.43 -0.99 8.10
N SER A 101 -5.90 -0.77 6.90
CA SER A 101 -5.54 0.57 6.47
C SER A 101 -6.75 1.42 6.10
N TYR A 102 -7.80 0.82 5.53
CA TYR A 102 -9.03 1.45 5.08
C TYR A 102 -9.90 1.91 6.26
#